data_AF-A0A0D8BFR4-F1
#
_entry.id   AF-A0A0D8BFR4-F1
#
_cell.length_a   1.000
_cell.length_b   1.000
_cell.length_c   1.000
_cell.angle_alpha   90.00
_cell.angle_beta   90.00
_cell.angle_gamma   90.00
#
_symmetry.space_group_name_H-M   'P 1'
#
loop_
_entity.id
_entity.type
_entity.pdbx_description
1 polymer ?
#
loop_
_entity_poly.entity_id
_entity_poly.type
_entity_poly.pdbx_seq_one_letter_code
_entity_poly.pdbx_strand_id
1 'polypeptide(L)'
;MGALLLRRGSITFSLPEGDDKDTDTAVSVFIRAPYAAKFKITVARKQHFANTDTWEDTGDKSYTYQLDTTPVDIEKLTGDIQTEIDIFPVGNDTVKFGYDLELVFIDTEDPENIVPLGQSYGGITLSQDRRQWLSP
;
A
#
# COMPACT_ATOMS: atom_id res chain seq x y z
N MET A 1 15.70 -22.33 4.34
CA MET A 1 15.22 -20.97 4.60
C MET A 1 14.02 -21.17 5.49
N GLY A 2 13.99 -20.52 6.65
CA GLY A 2 12.88 -20.64 7.58
C GLY A 2 11.69 -19.81 7.13
N ALA A 3 10.55 -20.00 7.81
CA ALA A 3 9.35 -19.23 7.56
C ALA A 3 9.65 -17.74 7.77
N LEU A 4 9.38 -16.89 6.76
CA LEU A 4 9.50 -15.44 6.89
C LEU A 4 8.18 -14.85 7.37
N LEU A 5 8.24 -13.94 8.33
CA LEU A 5 7.09 -13.27 8.93
C LEU A 5 7.10 -11.77 8.60
N LEU A 6 6.01 -11.25 8.04
CA LEU A 6 5.86 -9.81 7.83
C LEU A 6 5.78 -9.09 9.19
N ARG A 7 6.77 -8.25 9.48
CA ARG A 7 6.88 -7.56 10.76
C ARG A 7 6.37 -6.13 10.68
N ARG A 8 6.68 -5.43 9.60
CA ARG A 8 6.32 -4.02 9.39
C ARG A 8 6.01 -3.78 7.91
N GLY A 9 5.07 -2.88 7.65
CA GLY A 9 4.85 -2.34 6.33
C GLY A 9 4.59 -0.84 6.43
N SER A 10 5.08 -0.08 5.48
CA SER A 10 4.73 1.33 5.31
C SER A 10 4.57 1.68 3.85
N ILE A 11 3.67 2.62 3.59
CA ILE A 11 3.47 3.18 2.26
C ILE A 11 3.63 4.70 2.35
N THR A 12 4.41 5.27 1.45
CA THR A 12 4.59 6.70 1.29
C THR A 12 3.89 7.12 0.01
N PHE A 13 2.87 7.96 0.10
CA PHE A 13 2.21 8.57 -1.04
C PHE A 13 2.89 9.89 -1.38
N SER A 14 3.14 10.14 -2.65
CA SER A 14 3.71 11.39 -3.14
C SER A 14 2.71 12.08 -4.07
N LEU A 15 2.30 13.30 -3.71
CA LEU A 15 1.35 14.10 -4.46
C LEU A 15 2.08 15.24 -5.19
N PRO A 16 1.81 15.43 -6.49
CA PRO A 16 2.35 16.55 -7.24
C PRO A 16 1.66 17.86 -6.85
N GLU A 17 2.37 18.97 -7.04
CA GLU A 17 1.78 20.30 -6.88
C GLU A 17 0.48 20.48 -7.70
N GLY A 18 -0.55 21.03 -7.05
CA GLY A 18 -1.82 21.39 -7.69
C GLY A 18 -2.84 20.24 -7.82
N ASP A 19 -2.59 19.08 -7.20
CA ASP A 19 -3.64 18.07 -6.97
C ASP A 19 -4.48 18.54 -5.77
N ASP A 20 -5.69 19.02 -6.02
CA ASP A 20 -6.64 19.37 -4.96
C ASP A 20 -7.44 18.13 -4.55
N LYS A 21 -7.61 17.96 -3.24
CA LYS A 21 -8.57 17.01 -2.70
C LYS A 21 -9.42 17.69 -1.65
N ASP A 22 -10.70 17.38 -1.71
CA ASP A 22 -11.59 17.63 -0.58
C ASP A 22 -11.20 16.73 0.61
N THR A 23 -11.26 17.31 1.82
CA THR A 23 -10.92 16.70 3.13
C THR A 23 -11.54 15.32 3.41
N ASP A 24 -12.52 14.91 2.64
CA ASP A 24 -13.32 13.70 2.82
C ASP A 24 -12.89 12.53 1.93
N THR A 25 -11.85 12.68 1.10
CA THR A 25 -11.35 11.58 0.28
C THR A 25 -10.66 10.50 1.12
N ALA A 26 -11.20 9.29 1.12
CA ALA A 26 -10.60 8.16 1.81
C ALA A 26 -9.73 7.31 0.87
N VAL A 27 -8.52 6.95 1.31
CA VAL A 27 -7.66 5.99 0.61
C VAL A 27 -7.53 4.73 1.45
N SER A 28 -7.59 3.57 0.79
CA SER A 28 -7.33 2.27 1.37
C SER A 28 -6.29 1.53 0.54
N VAL A 29 -5.38 0.84 1.22
CA VAL A 29 -4.32 0.04 0.62
C VAL A 29 -4.44 -1.37 1.16
N PHE A 30 -4.37 -2.35 0.26
CA PHE A 30 -4.35 -3.76 0.56
C PHE A 30 -3.17 -4.40 -0.14
N ILE A 31 -2.24 -4.92 0.65
CA ILE A 31 -1.14 -5.74 0.17
C ILE A 31 -1.62 -7.17 0.22
N ARG A 32 -1.75 -7.80 -0.95
CA ARG A 32 -2.24 -9.16 -1.08
C ARG A 32 -1.14 -10.05 -1.59
N ALA A 33 -1.05 -11.24 -1.03
CA ALA A 33 -0.16 -12.26 -1.54
C ALA A 33 -0.97 -13.50 -1.99
N PRO A 34 -0.61 -14.14 -3.10
CA PRO A 34 -1.14 -15.45 -3.47
C PRO A 34 -0.82 -16.46 -2.37
N TYR A 35 -1.84 -17.15 -1.86
CA TYR A 35 -1.72 -18.17 -0.83
C TYR A 35 -2.32 -19.48 -1.35
N ALA A 36 -1.47 -20.49 -1.45
CA ALA A 36 -1.76 -21.70 -2.21
C ALA A 36 -2.21 -21.39 -3.66
N ALA A 37 -2.45 -22.44 -4.45
CA ALA A 37 -2.75 -22.31 -5.88
C ALA A 37 -4.08 -21.59 -6.23
N LYS A 38 -4.82 -21.04 -5.26
CA LYS A 38 -6.20 -20.53 -5.47
C LYS A 38 -6.59 -19.29 -4.67
N PHE A 39 -5.93 -18.96 -3.56
CA PHE A 39 -6.40 -17.88 -2.68
C PHE A 39 -5.46 -16.67 -2.72
N LYS A 40 -5.99 -15.50 -2.35
CA LYS A 40 -5.18 -14.32 -2.01
C LYS A 40 -5.52 -13.96 -0.58
N ILE A 41 -4.50 -13.71 0.25
CA ILE A 41 -4.68 -13.22 1.60
C ILE A 41 -4.11 -11.81 1.72
N THR A 42 -4.75 -10.99 2.54
CA THR A 42 -4.24 -9.67 2.88
C THR A 42 -3.13 -9.83 3.91
N VAL A 43 -1.90 -9.46 3.54
CA VAL A 43 -0.73 -9.54 4.43
C VAL A 43 -0.49 -8.21 5.15
N ALA A 44 -0.86 -7.09 4.52
CA ALA A 44 -0.87 -5.78 5.17
C ALA A 44 -1.99 -4.93 4.59
N ARG A 45 -2.55 -4.03 5.40
CA ARG A 45 -3.55 -3.08 4.93
C ARG A 45 -3.51 -1.77 5.71
N LYS A 46 -4.09 -0.74 5.12
CA LYS A 46 -4.52 0.46 5.83
C LYS A 46 -5.79 0.94 5.17
N GLN A 47 -6.85 1.17 5.94
CA GLN A 47 -8.15 1.56 5.38
C GLN A 47 -8.51 2.97 5.83
N HIS A 48 -9.08 3.74 4.91
CA HIS A 48 -9.65 5.07 5.16
C HIS A 48 -8.72 6.02 5.95
N PHE A 49 -7.45 6.14 5.56
CA PHE A 49 -6.46 6.91 6.35
C PHE A 49 -6.24 8.35 5.87
N ALA A 50 -6.60 8.67 4.63
CA ALA A 50 -6.38 9.99 4.04
C ALA A 50 -7.57 10.96 4.19
N ASN A 51 -8.58 10.61 4.99
CA ASN A 51 -9.78 11.41 5.25
C ASN A 51 -9.66 12.36 6.46
N THR A 52 -8.49 12.36 7.12
CA THR A 52 -8.20 13.24 8.26
C THR A 52 -7.07 14.22 7.97
N ASP A 53 -6.24 13.91 6.97
CA ASP A 53 -5.17 14.78 6.52
C ASP A 53 -5.70 15.62 5.36
N THR A 54 -5.70 16.94 5.51
CA THR A 54 -5.95 17.84 4.39
C THR A 54 -4.76 17.70 3.44
N TRP A 55 -4.98 17.19 2.23
CA TRP A 55 -3.99 17.20 1.16
C TRP A 55 -3.97 18.56 0.43
N GLU A 56 -4.53 19.59 1.06
CA GLU A 56 -4.44 20.98 0.63
C GLU A 56 -3.13 21.58 1.13
N ASP A 57 -2.10 21.53 0.31
CA ASP A 57 -0.96 22.44 0.49
C ASP A 57 -0.24 22.62 -0.84
N THR A 58 0.24 23.83 -1.08
CA THR A 58 1.10 24.15 -2.23
C THR A 58 2.40 23.33 -2.19
N GLY A 59 2.80 22.79 -3.34
CA GLY A 59 4.06 22.07 -3.55
C GLY A 59 3.94 20.53 -3.49
N ASP A 60 5.05 19.84 -3.81
CA ASP A 60 5.12 18.38 -3.73
C ASP A 60 5.09 17.91 -2.26
N LYS A 61 4.19 16.99 -1.93
CA LYS A 61 4.01 16.48 -0.56
C LYS A 61 4.13 14.97 -0.53
N SER A 62 4.72 14.46 0.55
CA SER A 62 4.78 13.02 0.81
C SER A 62 4.15 12.67 2.16
N TYR A 63 3.30 11.64 2.17
CA TYR A 63 2.57 11.17 3.34
C TYR A 63 2.89 9.70 3.60
N THR A 64 3.53 9.40 4.73
CA THR A 64 3.90 8.03 5.10
C THR A 64 2.93 7.45 6.12
N TYR A 65 2.33 6.31 5.77
CA TYR A 65 1.40 5.59 6.62
C TYR A 65 1.96 4.22 6.97
N GLN A 66 1.90 3.87 8.25
CA GLN A 66 2.20 2.51 8.71
C GLN A 66 1.00 1.60 8.42
N LEU A 67 1.28 0.43 7.85
CA LEU A 67 0.29 -0.58 7.52
C LEU A 67 0.06 -1.51 8.71
N ASP A 68 -1.19 -1.91 8.89
CA ASP A 68 -1.57 -2.97 9.81
C ASP A 68 -1.20 -4.31 9.18
N THR A 69 -0.23 -5.02 9.78
CA THR A 69 0.30 -6.28 9.25
C THR A 69 -0.42 -7.48 9.84
N THR A 70 -0.59 -8.51 9.01
CA THR A 70 -1.07 -9.83 9.42
C THR A 70 0.12 -10.80 9.35
N PRO A 71 0.39 -11.55 10.42
CA PRO A 71 1.35 -12.64 10.39
C PRO A 71 1.05 -13.61 9.26
N VAL A 72 1.98 -13.71 8.31
CA VAL A 72 1.88 -14.63 7.19
C VAL A 72 3.25 -15.25 6.96
N ASP A 73 3.24 -16.57 6.80
CA ASP A 73 4.39 -17.38 6.45
C ASP A 73 4.59 -17.35 4.93
N ILE A 74 5.68 -16.73 4.48
CA ILE A 74 5.97 -16.59 3.05
C ILE A 74 6.21 -17.93 2.35
N GLU A 75 6.64 -18.99 3.05
CA GLU A 75 6.82 -20.30 2.41
C GLU A 75 5.50 -20.86 1.86
N LYS A 76 4.37 -20.44 2.45
CA LYS A 76 3.03 -20.81 1.99
C LYS A 76 2.50 -19.89 0.88
N LEU A 77 3.23 -18.83 0.54
CA LEU A 77 2.89 -17.92 -0.55
C LEU A 77 3.42 -18.46 -1.88
N THR A 78 2.60 -18.37 -2.92
CA THR A 78 2.91 -18.98 -4.23
C THR A 78 2.86 -17.93 -5.33
N GLY A 79 3.76 -16.95 -5.28
CA GLY A 79 3.88 -15.89 -6.28
C GLY A 79 4.18 -14.52 -5.69
N ASP A 80 4.12 -13.50 -6.53
CA ASP A 80 4.49 -12.13 -6.16
C ASP A 80 3.43 -11.44 -5.31
N ILE A 81 3.89 -10.57 -4.41
CA ILE A 81 3.05 -9.69 -3.61
C ILE A 81 2.45 -8.61 -4.51
N GLN A 82 1.14 -8.44 -4.43
CA GLN A 82 0.35 -7.48 -5.18
C GLN A 82 -0.12 -6.34 -4.29
N THR A 83 -0.08 -5.13 -4.82
CA THR A 83 -0.55 -3.92 -4.14
C THR A 83 -1.86 -3.46 -4.79
N GLU A 84 -2.94 -3.49 -4.02
CA GLU A 84 -4.25 -2.98 -4.41
C GLU A 84 -4.51 -1.68 -3.65
N ILE A 85 -4.83 -0.61 -4.38
CA ILE A 85 -5.13 0.70 -3.79
C ILE A 85 -6.54 1.07 -4.23
N ASP A 86 -7.42 1.21 -3.25
CA ASP A 86 -8.78 1.71 -3.43
C ASP A 86 -8.82 3.17 -2.97
N ILE A 87 -9.38 4.05 -3.80
CA ILE A 87 -9.69 5.42 -3.41
C ILE A 87 -11.21 5.58 -3.44
N PHE A 88 -11.72 6.26 -2.42
CA PHE A 88 -13.10 6.63 -2.26
C PHE A 88 -13.16 8.17 -2.23
N PRO A 89 -13.15 8.82 -3.41
CA PRO A 89 -13.38 10.26 -3.47
C PRO A 89 -14.83 10.53 -3.08
N VAL A 90 -15.06 11.59 -2.31
CA VAL A 90 -16.38 12.18 -2.18
C VAL A 90 -16.39 13.36 -3.16
N GLY A 91 -17.38 13.43 -4.06
CA GLY A 91 -17.37 14.42 -5.14
C GLY A 91 -16.63 14.00 -6.41
N ASN A 92 -16.61 14.86 -7.43
CA ASN A 92 -16.15 14.54 -8.80
C ASN A 92 -14.63 14.69 -8.99
N ASP A 93 -13.84 14.18 -8.05
CA ASP A 93 -12.40 14.46 -8.02
C ASP A 93 -11.56 13.36 -8.68
N THR A 94 -10.45 13.80 -9.26
CA THR A 94 -9.40 12.92 -9.79
C THR A 94 -8.14 13.15 -8.99
N VAL A 95 -7.47 12.06 -8.63
CA VAL A 95 -6.31 12.08 -7.76
C VAL A 95 -5.10 11.60 -8.54
N LYS A 96 -4.00 12.34 -8.46
CA LYS A 96 -2.72 11.93 -9.01
C LYS A 96 -1.70 11.73 -7.90
N PHE A 97 -1.09 10.55 -7.85
CA PHE A 97 -0.08 10.25 -6.86
C PHE A 97 0.94 9.22 -7.36
N GLY A 98 2.13 9.25 -6.76
CA GLY A 98 3.03 8.10 -6.69
C GLY A 98 2.93 7.42 -5.33
N TYR A 99 3.45 6.20 -5.23
CA TYR A 99 3.69 5.59 -3.93
C TYR A 99 4.98 4.78 -3.88
N ASP A 100 5.57 4.74 -2.69
CA ASP A 100 6.65 3.85 -2.30
C ASP A 100 6.17 2.94 -1.17
N LEU A 101 6.16 1.63 -1.41
CA LEU A 101 5.83 0.59 -0.44
C LEU A 101 7.11 -0.05 0.07
N GLU A 102 7.22 -0.16 1.39
CA GLU A 102 8.28 -0.90 2.07
C GLU A 102 7.64 -1.95 2.98
N LEU A 103 8.04 -3.21 2.81
CA LEU A 103 7.66 -4.34 3.65
C LEU A 103 8.91 -4.95 4.27
N VAL A 104 8.88 -5.22 5.57
CA VAL A 104 10.01 -5.78 6.32
C VAL A 104 9.62 -7.13 6.87
N PHE A 105 10.31 -8.16 6.40
CA PHE A 105 10.16 -9.52 6.86
C PHE A 105 11.30 -9.92 7.80
N ILE A 106 11.01 -10.82 8.73
CA ILE A 106 12.01 -11.44 9.60
C ILE A 106 11.99 -12.95 9.38
N ASP A 107 13.15 -13.59 9.38
CA ASP A 107 13.23 -15.05 9.45
C ASP A 107 12.81 -15.50 10.86
N THR A 108 11.87 -16.44 10.93
CA THR A 108 11.40 -16.97 12.22
C THR A 108 12.41 -17.90 12.87
N GLU A 109 13.34 -18.48 12.11
CA GLU A 109 14.45 -19.27 12.63
C GLU A 109 15.66 -18.40 13.02
N ASP A 110 15.80 -17.23 12.38
CA ASP A 110 16.82 -16.23 12.70
C ASP A 110 16.24 -14.80 12.67
N PRO A 111 15.65 -14.33 13.79
CA PRO A 111 14.99 -13.01 13.84
C PRO A 111 15.92 -11.81 13.60
N GLU A 112 17.24 -12.00 13.62
CA GLU A 112 18.21 -10.95 13.25
C GLU A 112 18.34 -10.79 11.74
N ASN A 113 17.91 -11.79 10.97
CA ASN A 113 17.86 -11.75 9.52
C ASN A 113 16.61 -10.98 9.04
N ILE A 114 16.83 -9.73 8.64
CA ILE A 114 15.81 -8.81 8.14
C ILE A 114 15.83 -8.82 6.61
N VAL A 115 14.69 -9.11 6.00
CA VAL A 115 14.50 -9.13 4.54
C VAL A 115 13.56 -8.00 4.13
N PRO A 116 14.07 -6.90 3.52
CA PRO A 116 13.22 -5.84 3.00
C PRO A 116 12.68 -6.19 1.61
N LEU A 117 11.45 -5.79 1.34
CA LEU A 117 10.83 -5.80 0.01
C LEU A 117 10.26 -4.41 -0.27
N GLY A 118 10.73 -3.80 -1.36
CA GLY A 118 10.29 -2.48 -1.80
C GLY A 118 9.55 -2.54 -3.13
N GLN A 119 8.50 -1.73 -3.28
CA GLN A 119 7.83 -1.47 -4.56
C GLN A 119 7.63 0.04 -4.72
N SER A 120 7.90 0.59 -5.90
CA SER A 120 7.74 2.03 -6.18
C SER A 120 6.98 2.20 -7.49
N TYR A 121 5.97 3.07 -7.47
CA TYR A 121 5.17 3.41 -8.65
C TYR A 121 4.92 4.92 -8.69
N GLY A 122 5.08 5.52 -9.87
CA GLY A 122 4.80 6.94 -10.10
C GLY A 122 3.67 7.16 -11.10
N GLY A 123 2.99 8.30 -11.00
CA GLY A 123 2.04 8.76 -12.02
C GLY A 123 0.71 8.02 -12.05
N ILE A 124 0.29 7.43 -10.93
CA ILE A 124 -1.02 6.79 -10.82
C ILE A 124 -2.09 7.86 -10.81
N THR A 125 -3.08 7.71 -11.68
CA THR A 125 -4.25 8.59 -11.74
C THR A 125 -5.49 7.75 -11.50
N LEU A 126 -6.23 8.06 -10.42
CA LEU A 126 -7.49 7.40 -10.09
C LEU A 126 -8.63 8.42 -10.12
N SER A 127 -9.70 8.05 -10.82
CA SER A 127 -10.96 8.79 -10.88
C SER A 127 -12.06 7.96 -10.22
N GLN A 128 -13.15 8.61 -9.81
CA GLN A 128 -14.30 8.10 -9.04
C GLN A 128 -14.85 6.71 -9.43
N ASP A 129 -14.57 6.21 -10.64
CA ASP A 129 -15.07 4.94 -11.18
C ASP A 129 -14.03 3.83 -11.33
N ARG A 130 -12.78 4.00 -10.85
CA ARG A 130 -11.68 3.07 -11.18
C ARG A 130 -10.98 2.50 -9.95
N ARG A 131 -11.28 1.23 -9.66
CA ARG A 131 -10.39 0.32 -8.94
C ARG A 131 -9.22 -0.02 -9.86
N GLN A 132 -7.99 0.35 -9.51
CA GLN A 132 -6.81 -0.09 -10.25
C GLN A 132 -6.09 -1.22 -9.54
N TRP A 133 -5.83 -2.27 -10.32
CA TRP A 133 -4.92 -3.34 -9.95
C TRP A 133 -3.54 -2.96 -10.47
N LEU A 134 -2.59 -2.71 -9.57
CA LEU A 134 -1.21 -2.47 -9.93
C LEU A 134 -0.44 -3.77 -9.68
N SER A 135 -0.08 -4.44 -10.76
CA SER A 135 0.90 -5.52 -10.75
C SER A 135 2.18 -5.01 -11.40
N PRO A 136 3.37 -5.43 -10.93
CA PRO A 136 4.63 -5.11 -11.57
C PRO A 136 4.71 -5.63 -13.00
#